data_AF-A0A894KII0-F1
#
_entry.id   AF-A0A894KII0-F1
#
_cell.length_a   1.000
_cell.length_b   1.000
_cell.length_c   1.000
_cell.angle_alpha   90.00
_cell.angle_beta   90.00
_cell.angle_gamma   90.00
#
_symmetry.space_group_name_H-M   'P 1'
#
loop_
_entity.id
_entity.type
_entity.pdbx_description
1 polymer ?
#
loop_
_entity_poly.entity_id
_entity_poly.type
_entity_poly.pdbx_seq_one_letter_code
_entity_poly.pdbx_strand_id
1 'polypeptide(L)'
;MEEVIDIQKLLRRQKAYMKGILVMTEKLFEIQTQIAELTIKELKKEKKRERAPSDLLSSKDVCSMLEISASTLYRMRTYDNFPSVKIEGRKSVMFRKQDIDEYMENLKKQGL
;
A
#
# COMPACT_ATOMS: atom_id res chain seq x y z
N MET A 1 -54.20 -39.92 9.00
CA MET A 1 -54.31 -38.54 8.47
C MET A 1 -53.66 -37.51 9.39
N GLU A 2 -53.81 -37.64 10.70
CA GLU A 2 -53.24 -36.72 11.70
C GLU A 2 -51.70 -36.62 11.65
N GLU A 3 -51.00 -37.75 11.55
CA GLU A 3 -49.54 -37.77 11.42
C GLU A 3 -49.03 -37.03 10.16
N VAL A 4 -49.77 -37.12 9.04
CA VAL A 4 -49.43 -36.41 7.79
C VAL A 4 -49.55 -34.90 7.99
N ILE A 5 -50.57 -34.45 8.74
CA ILE A 5 -50.77 -33.04 9.07
C ILE A 5 -49.62 -32.53 9.94
N ASP A 6 -49.18 -33.32 10.91
CA ASP A 6 -48.07 -32.93 11.79
C ASP A 6 -46.72 -32.90 11.07
N ILE A 7 -46.45 -33.86 10.17
CA ILE A 7 -45.29 -33.81 9.29
C ILE A 7 -45.30 -32.53 8.44
N GLN A 8 -46.46 -32.14 7.88
CA GLN A 8 -46.56 -30.89 7.12
C GLN A 8 -46.30 -29.64 7.96
N LYS A 9 -46.71 -29.62 9.24
CA LYS A 9 -46.40 -28.50 10.15
C LYS A 9 -44.89 -28.42 10.42
N LEU A 10 -44.24 -29.57 10.66
CA LEU A 10 -42.80 -29.64 10.89
C LEU A 10 -42.01 -29.16 9.66
N LEU A 11 -42.40 -29.59 8.45
CA LEU A 11 -41.78 -29.14 7.20
C LEU A 11 -41.91 -27.62 6.98
N ARG A 12 -43.08 -27.03 7.28
CA ARG A 12 -43.25 -25.56 7.20
C ARG A 12 -42.33 -24.83 8.17
N ARG A 13 -42.21 -25.33 9.40
CA ARG A 13 -41.32 -24.75 10.42
C ARG A 13 -39.84 -24.87 10.02
N GLN A 14 -39.43 -26.02 9.50
CA GLN A 14 -38.08 -26.24 8.96
C GLN A 14 -37.77 -25.22 7.84
N LYS A 15 -38.69 -25.04 6.88
CA LYS A 15 -38.52 -24.09 5.79
C LYS A 15 -38.37 -22.64 6.28
N ALA A 16 -39.14 -22.26 7.30
CA ALA A 16 -39.01 -20.94 7.93
C ALA A 16 -37.62 -20.74 8.57
N TYR A 17 -37.11 -21.74 9.28
CA TYR A 17 -35.76 -21.70 9.84
C TYR A 17 -34.67 -21.65 8.77
N MET A 18 -34.79 -22.43 7.69
CA MET A 18 -33.85 -22.36 6.57
C MET A 18 -33.81 -20.97 5.94
N LYS A 19 -34.96 -20.31 5.77
CA LYS A 19 -35.01 -18.94 5.27
C LYS A 19 -34.29 -17.96 6.21
N GLY A 20 -34.49 -18.11 7.52
CA GLY A 20 -33.79 -17.32 8.53
C GLY A 20 -32.28 -17.51 8.48
N ILE A 21 -31.81 -18.76 8.36
CA ILE A 21 -30.39 -19.09 8.24
C ILE A 21 -29.80 -18.41 6.99
N LEU A 22 -30.48 -18.48 5.84
CA LEU A 22 -29.99 -17.85 4.61
C LEU A 22 -29.73 -16.35 4.78
N VAL A 23 -30.68 -15.62 5.36
CA VAL A 23 -30.54 -14.17 5.64
C VAL A 23 -29.40 -13.91 6.63
N MET A 24 -29.20 -14.75 7.64
CA MET A 24 -28.07 -14.59 8.56
C MET A 24 -26.73 -14.84 7.88
N THR A 25 -26.65 -15.83 6.98
CA THR A 25 -25.44 -16.11 6.19
C THR A 25 -25.06 -14.94 5.30
N GLU A 26 -26.04 -14.29 4.65
CA GLU A 26 -25.81 -13.08 3.85
C GLU A 26 -25.20 -11.95 4.70
N LYS A 27 -25.76 -11.69 5.88
CA LYS A 27 -25.22 -10.68 6.82
C LYS A 27 -23.83 -11.02 7.33
N LEU A 28 -23.54 -12.30 7.57
CA LEU A 28 -22.20 -12.74 7.96
C LEU A 28 -21.18 -12.49 6.85
N PHE A 29 -21.57 -12.67 5.58
CA PHE A 29 -20.70 -12.41 4.44
C PHE A 29 -20.38 -10.91 4.28
N GLU A 30 -21.36 -10.03 4.52
CA GLU A 30 -21.12 -8.58 4.56
C GLU A 30 -20.11 -8.19 5.63
N ILE A 31 -20.23 -8.77 6.84
CA ILE A 31 -19.28 -8.53 7.93
C ILE A 31 -17.89 -9.04 7.56
N GLN A 32 -17.78 -10.24 6.98
CA GLN A 32 -16.50 -10.80 6.52
C GLN A 32 -15.84 -9.91 5.47
N THR A 33 -16.63 -9.30 4.57
CA THR A 33 -16.14 -8.36 3.56
C THR A 33 -15.53 -7.13 4.22
N GLN A 34 -16.23 -6.53 5.21
CA GLN A 34 -15.71 -5.37 5.96
C GLN A 34 -14.42 -5.71 6.73
N ILE A 35 -14.35 -6.89 7.35
CA ILE A 35 -13.14 -7.37 8.04
C ILE A 35 -11.97 -7.48 7.04
N ALA A 36 -12.21 -8.05 5.86
CA ALA A 36 -11.19 -8.21 4.83
C ALA A 36 -10.66 -6.86 4.33
N GLU A 37 -11.55 -5.89 4.08
CA GLU A 37 -11.16 -4.53 3.68
C GLU A 37 -10.27 -3.84 4.71
N LEU A 38 -10.66 -3.91 5.99
CA LEU A 38 -9.88 -3.33 7.09
C LEU A 38 -8.53 -4.02 7.24
N THR A 39 -8.49 -5.34 7.13
CA THR A 39 -7.25 -6.13 7.21
C THR A 39 -6.29 -5.74 6.08
N ILE A 40 -6.78 -5.65 4.84
CA ILE A 40 -5.96 -5.20 3.70
C ILE A 40 -5.45 -3.78 3.91
N LYS A 41 -6.26 -2.89 4.48
CA LYS A 41 -5.87 -1.50 4.77
C LYS A 41 -4.75 -1.44 5.81
N GLU A 42 -4.82 -2.23 6.87
CA GLU A 42 -3.74 -2.33 7.87
C GLU A 42 -2.47 -2.94 7.29
N LEU A 43 -2.56 -4.05 6.55
CA LEU A 43 -1.40 -4.65 5.87
C LEU A 43 -0.70 -3.66 4.91
N LYS A 44 -1.45 -2.80 4.23
CA LYS A 44 -0.89 -1.73 3.39
C LYS A 44 -0.21 -0.63 4.20
N LYS A 45 -0.68 -0.34 5.42
CA LYS A 45 -0.03 0.63 6.34
C LYS A 45 1.24 0.03 6.93
N GLU A 46 1.23 -1.24 7.32
CA GLU A 46 2.42 -1.96 7.80
C GLU A 46 3.49 -2.02 6.72
N LYS A 47 3.15 -2.36 5.47
CA LYS A 47 4.09 -2.28 4.34
C LYS A 47 4.68 -0.88 4.09
N LYS A 48 4.00 0.19 4.53
CA LYS A 48 4.56 1.55 4.50
C LYS A 48 5.50 1.82 5.68
N ARG A 49 5.29 1.18 6.83
CA ARG A 49 6.11 1.32 8.05
C ARG A 49 7.34 0.41 8.05
N GLU A 50 7.26 -0.79 7.45
CA GLU A 50 8.34 -1.77 7.35
C GLU A 50 9.31 -1.53 6.19
N ARG A 51 9.17 -0.43 5.43
CA ARG A 51 10.30 0.03 4.63
C ARG A 51 11.36 0.50 5.62
N ALA A 52 12.25 -0.41 6.00
CA ALA A 52 13.55 -0.07 6.58
C ALA A 52 14.12 1.12 5.79
N PRO A 53 14.78 2.09 6.45
CA PRO A 53 15.40 3.21 5.75
C PRO A 53 16.48 2.62 4.84
N SER A 54 16.09 2.31 3.61
CA SER A 54 17.01 2.01 2.55
C SER A 54 17.73 3.33 2.31
N ASP A 55 19.06 3.33 2.38
CA ASP A 55 19.88 4.50 2.06
C ASP A 55 19.62 5.05 0.65
N LEU A 56 18.85 4.32 -0.16
CA LEU A 56 18.39 4.67 -1.49
C LEU A 56 17.04 5.39 -1.46
N LEU A 57 17.09 6.67 -1.76
CA LEU A 57 15.98 7.59 -1.97
C LEU A 57 15.46 7.51 -3.41
N SER A 58 14.15 7.66 -3.60
CA SER A 58 13.56 7.85 -4.93
C SER A 58 13.69 9.31 -5.40
N SER A 59 13.48 9.59 -6.68
CA SER A 59 13.42 10.97 -7.18
C SER A 59 12.46 11.86 -6.38
N LYS A 60 11.33 11.31 -5.94
CA LYS A 60 10.34 12.04 -5.15
C LYS A 60 10.87 12.41 -3.77
N ASP A 61 11.58 11.48 -3.14
CA ASP A 61 12.16 11.69 -1.81
C ASP A 61 13.28 12.74 -1.89
N VAL A 62 14.13 12.70 -2.92
CA VAL A 62 15.18 13.71 -3.16
C VAL A 62 14.59 15.09 -3.44
N CYS A 63 13.57 15.18 -4.29
CA CYS A 63 12.88 16.46 -4.55
C CYS A 63 12.29 17.05 -3.26
N SER A 64 11.73 16.22 -2.39
CA SER A 64 11.18 16.66 -1.10
C SER A 64 12.28 17.05 -0.12
N MET A 65 13.40 16.33 -0.11
CA MET A 65 14.55 16.57 0.77
C MET A 65 15.29 17.87 0.42
N LEU A 66 15.44 18.16 -0.86
CA LEU A 66 16.15 19.35 -1.35
C LEU A 66 15.22 20.52 -1.69
N GLU A 67 13.91 20.34 -1.53
CA GLU A 67 12.87 21.31 -1.91
C GLU A 67 12.95 21.78 -3.36
N ILE A 68 13.33 20.87 -4.27
CA ILE A 68 13.48 21.15 -5.71
C ILE A 68 12.40 20.49 -6.56
N SER A 69 12.15 21.04 -7.75
CA SER A 69 11.25 20.43 -8.73
C SER A 69 11.86 19.17 -9.37
N ALA A 70 11.00 18.27 -9.86
CA ALA A 70 11.45 17.10 -10.63
C ALA A 70 12.24 17.50 -11.90
N SER A 71 11.87 18.62 -12.53
CA SER A 71 12.59 19.18 -13.69
C SER A 71 14.00 19.65 -13.30
N THR A 72 14.13 20.27 -12.11
CA THR A 72 15.43 20.69 -11.57
C THR A 72 16.30 19.46 -11.30
N LEU A 73 15.78 18.45 -10.61
CA LEU A 73 16.50 17.20 -10.35
C LEU A 73 16.94 16.50 -11.65
N TYR A 74 16.08 16.50 -12.68
CA TYR A 74 16.43 15.98 -13.99
C TYR A 74 17.60 16.75 -14.63
N ARG A 75 17.58 18.09 -14.58
CA ARG A 75 18.67 18.94 -15.07
C ARG A 75 19.97 18.66 -14.31
N MET A 76 19.92 18.63 -12.98
CA MET A 76 21.09 18.35 -12.15
C MET A 76 21.73 17.00 -12.49
N ARG A 77 20.92 15.96 -12.72
CA ARG A 77 21.44 14.66 -13.14
C ARG A 77 22.04 14.68 -14.55
N THR A 78 21.45 15.47 -15.46
CA THR A 78 21.82 15.46 -16.88
C THR A 78 23.04 16.33 -17.16
N TYR A 79 23.17 17.45 -16.46
CA TYR A 79 24.16 18.49 -16.75
C TYR A 79 25.19 18.66 -15.63
N ASP A 80 24.76 18.51 -14.38
CA ASP A 80 25.59 18.81 -13.20
C ASP A 80 26.14 17.54 -12.52
N ASN A 81 26.04 16.40 -13.23
CA ASN A 81 26.48 15.06 -12.81
C ASN A 81 26.02 14.67 -11.40
N PHE A 82 24.78 15.03 -11.04
CA PHE A 82 24.21 14.75 -9.73
C PHE A 82 24.22 13.24 -9.42
N PRO A 83 24.70 12.83 -8.24
CA PRO A 83 24.97 11.43 -7.92
C PRO A 83 23.71 10.58 -8.01
N SER A 84 23.77 9.48 -8.75
CA SER A 84 22.63 8.59 -8.92
C SER A 84 23.06 7.16 -9.21
N VAL A 85 22.22 6.20 -8.81
CA VAL A 85 22.48 4.77 -8.92
C VAL A 85 21.36 4.10 -9.71
N LYS A 86 21.75 3.34 -10.75
CA LYS A 86 20.85 2.46 -11.49
C LYS A 86 20.96 1.05 -10.94
N ILE A 87 19.90 0.57 -10.31
CA ILE A 87 19.84 -0.80 -9.78
C ILE A 87 19.37 -1.73 -10.89
N GLU A 88 20.08 -2.83 -11.09
CA GLU A 88 19.70 -3.86 -12.05
C GLU A 88 18.30 -4.40 -11.75
N GLY A 89 17.45 -4.52 -12.78
CA GLY A 89 16.05 -4.92 -12.64
C GLY A 89 15.07 -3.81 -12.23
N ARG A 90 15.53 -2.60 -11.85
CA ARG A 90 14.65 -1.43 -11.64
C ARG A 90 14.75 -0.43 -12.80
N LYS A 91 13.58 -0.01 -13.30
CA LYS A 91 13.48 1.05 -14.32
C LYS A 91 13.81 2.44 -13.77
N SER A 92 13.49 2.68 -12.49
CA SER A 92 13.69 3.98 -11.84
C SER A 92 15.11 4.15 -11.31
N VAL A 93 15.68 5.33 -11.54
CA VAL A 93 16.94 5.76 -10.94
C VAL A 93 16.73 6.03 -9.44
N MET A 94 17.69 5.61 -8.63
CA MET A 94 17.70 5.78 -7.17
C MET A 94 18.89 6.64 -6.74
N PHE A 95 18.86 7.18 -5.53
CA PHE A 95 19.87 8.12 -5.04
C PHE A 95 20.32 7.72 -3.64
N ARG A 96 21.64 7.59 -3.40
CA ARG A 96 22.15 7.35 -2.05
C ARG A 96 22.18 8.66 -1.30
N LYS A 97 21.70 8.66 -0.05
CA LYS A 97 21.72 9.87 0.78
C LYS A 97 23.14 10.40 1.01
N GLN A 98 24.09 9.51 1.31
CA GLN A 98 25.49 9.87 1.55
C GLN A 98 26.11 10.62 0.37
N ASP A 99 25.94 10.09 -0.85
CA ASP A 99 26.47 10.72 -2.06
C ASP A 99 25.84 12.10 -2.30
N ILE A 100 24.54 12.27 -2.01
CA ILE A 100 23.87 13.58 -2.11
C ILE A 100 24.46 14.56 -1.09
N ASP A 101 24.59 14.15 0.17
CA ASP A 101 25.13 15.00 1.24
C ASP A 101 26.57 15.44 0.90
N GLU A 102 27.40 14.52 0.39
CA GLU A 102 28.77 14.83 -0.06
C GLU A 102 28.80 15.81 -1.24
N TYR A 103 27.94 15.61 -2.24
CA TYR A 103 27.82 16.51 -3.39
C TYR A 103 27.44 17.93 -2.95
N MET A 104 26.45 18.06 -2.04
CA MET A 104 25.99 19.35 -1.55
C MET A 104 27.06 20.06 -0.68
N GLU A 105 27.80 19.31 0.13
CA GLU A 105 28.94 19.86 0.89
C GLU A 105 30.06 20.33 -0.02
N ASN A 106 30.35 19.60 -1.10
CA ASN A 106 31.36 20.01 -2.09
C ASN A 106 30.92 21.28 -2.84
N LEU A 107 29.63 21.42 -3.18
CA LEU A 107 29.09 22.65 -3.76
C LEU A 107 29.25 23.86 -2.81
N LYS A 108 28.93 23.70 -1.52
CA LYS A 108 29.14 24.76 -0.52
C LYS A 108 30.61 25.17 -0.40
N LYS A 109 31.54 24.20 -0.44
CA LYS A 109 32.98 24.46 -0.37
C LYS A 109 33.53 25.14 -1.63
N GLN A 110 32.90 24.94 -2.78
CA GLN A 110 33.31 25.54 -4.05
C GLN A 110 32.82 26.97 -4.26
N GLY A 111 32.03 27.53 -3.34
CA GLY A 111 31.78 28.97 -3.25
C GLY A 111 30.97 29.55 -4.39
N LEU A 112 29.68 29.20 -4.43
CA LEU A 112 28.62 30.07 -4.93
C LEU A 112 27.87 30.69 -3.74
#